data_AF-A0A1Q5U7H8-F1
#
_entry.id   AF-A0A1Q5U7H8-F1
#
_cell.length_a   1.000
_cell.length_b   1.000
_cell.length_c   1.000
_cell.angle_alpha   90.00
_cell.angle_beta   90.00
_cell.angle_gamma   90.00
#
_symmetry.space_group_name_H-M   'P 1'
#
loop_
_entity.id
_entity.type
_entity.pdbx_description
1 polymer ?
#
loop_
_entity_poly.entity_id
_entity_poly.type
_entity_poly.pdbx_seq_one_letter_code
_entity_poly.pdbx_strand_id
1 'polypeptide(L)'
;MGQRLAKAGIADAWEGASRLANGGQVTRGHFARYLVDAGVEPTIPKVFKKYLVRGKTGYVPPQWCTIEQAIETIHQAGGQAVIAHPGRYNLSMKWLKRLIVWFKQHGGDAMEVAQCQQAPNERQQLGQLAREYGLKVSLGSDFHQPCSWIELGRNLWLPGDVVPIWHDWSRLGTA
;
A
#
# COMPACT_ATOMS: atom_id res chain seq x y z
N MET A 1 -8.07 4.22 17.88
CA MET A 1 -9.01 3.19 17.37
C MET A 1 -9.62 2.39 18.52
N GLY A 2 -8.80 1.83 19.43
CA GLY A 2 -9.26 1.07 20.61
C GLY A 2 -10.40 1.74 21.39
N GLN A 3 -10.23 3.00 21.82
CA GLN A 3 -11.29 3.74 22.52
C GLN A 3 -12.63 3.83 21.74
N ARG A 4 -12.58 3.96 20.41
CA ARG A 4 -13.81 4.02 19.57
C ARG A 4 -14.48 2.65 19.46
N LEU A 5 -13.71 1.57 19.49
CA LEU A 5 -14.23 0.19 19.51
C LEU A 5 -14.82 -0.15 20.88
N ALA A 6 -14.15 0.25 21.97
CA ALA A 6 -14.65 0.08 23.34
C ALA A 6 -16.01 0.76 23.55
N LYS A 7 -16.17 2.00 23.06
CA LYS A 7 -17.47 2.71 23.07
C LYS A 7 -18.58 2.00 22.30
N ALA A 8 -18.23 1.10 21.38
CA ALA A 8 -19.17 0.30 20.60
C ALA A 8 -19.33 -1.14 21.15
N GLY A 9 -18.91 -1.38 22.39
CA GLY A 9 -19.04 -2.68 23.06
C GLY A 9 -17.93 -3.68 22.74
N ILE A 10 -16.87 -3.26 22.04
CA ILE A 10 -15.72 -4.12 21.72
C ILE A 10 -14.55 -3.74 22.63
N ALA A 11 -14.48 -4.37 23.80
CA ALA A 11 -13.44 -4.13 24.79
C ALA A 11 -12.05 -4.58 24.30
N ASP A 12 -11.01 -4.06 24.95
CA ASP A 12 -9.60 -4.48 24.84
C ASP A 12 -8.99 -4.50 23.44
N ALA A 13 -9.58 -3.73 22.51
CA ALA A 13 -9.18 -3.75 21.11
C ALA A 13 -7.76 -3.21 20.87
N TRP A 14 -7.29 -2.27 21.71
CA TRP A 14 -5.91 -1.78 21.61
C TRP A 14 -4.92 -2.83 22.10
N GLU A 15 -5.19 -3.45 23.23
CA GLU A 15 -4.37 -4.46 23.89
C GLU A 15 -4.27 -5.70 23.00
N GLY A 16 -5.40 -6.15 22.45
CA GLY A 16 -5.47 -7.24 21.50
C GLY A 16 -4.66 -6.98 20.23
N ALA A 17 -4.84 -5.81 19.61
CA ALA A 17 -4.06 -5.43 18.43
C ALA A 17 -2.55 -5.30 18.73
N SER A 18 -2.19 -4.78 19.91
CA SER A 18 -0.80 -4.59 20.33
C SER A 18 -0.09 -5.92 20.56
N ARG A 19 -0.76 -6.92 21.16
CA ARG A 19 -0.23 -8.28 21.28
C ARG A 19 0.10 -8.88 19.92
N LEU A 20 -0.80 -8.73 18.96
CA LEU A 20 -0.60 -9.24 17.59
C LEU A 20 0.52 -8.52 16.82
N ALA A 21 0.95 -7.35 17.28
CA ALA A 21 2.04 -6.58 16.68
C ALA A 21 3.42 -7.05 17.15
N ASN A 22 3.51 -7.89 18.19
CA ASN A 22 4.76 -8.43 18.72
C ASN A 22 5.85 -7.37 18.94
N GLY A 23 5.48 -6.23 19.52
CA GLY A 23 6.39 -5.10 19.76
C GLY A 23 6.68 -4.21 18.54
N GLY A 24 6.17 -4.56 17.36
CA GLY A 24 6.22 -3.74 16.16
C GLY A 24 5.14 -2.66 16.09
N GLN A 25 5.08 -1.95 14.95
CA GLN A 25 4.10 -0.88 14.75
C GLN A 25 2.67 -1.44 14.65
N VAL A 26 1.78 -0.95 15.52
CA VAL A 26 0.36 -1.33 15.49
C VAL A 26 -0.33 -0.69 14.29
N THR A 27 -1.04 -1.51 13.51
CA THR A 27 -1.75 -1.09 12.29
C THR A 27 -3.21 -1.53 12.33
N ARG A 28 -4.03 -1.01 11.41
CA ARG A 28 -5.42 -1.47 11.24
C ARG A 28 -5.53 -2.98 10.95
N GLY A 29 -4.51 -3.58 10.34
CA GLY A 29 -4.48 -5.04 10.12
C GLY A 29 -4.39 -5.83 11.43
N HIS A 30 -3.72 -5.28 12.45
CA HIS A 30 -3.68 -5.88 13.79
C HIS A 30 -5.05 -5.82 14.47
N PHE A 31 -5.72 -4.67 14.40
CA PHE A 31 -7.10 -4.54 14.86
C PHE A 31 -8.04 -5.48 14.13
N ALA A 32 -7.89 -5.62 12.81
CA ALA A 32 -8.75 -6.50 12.03
C ALA A 32 -8.60 -7.97 12.43
N ARG A 33 -7.37 -8.42 12.69
CA ARG A 33 -7.10 -9.76 13.22
C ARG A 33 -7.72 -9.95 14.61
N TYR A 34 -7.51 -9.00 15.52
CA TYR A 34 -8.14 -9.05 16.85
C TYR A 34 -9.67 -9.16 16.78
N LEU A 35 -10.32 -8.40 15.89
CA LEU A 35 -11.77 -8.47 15.72
C LEU A 35 -12.26 -9.82 15.18
N VAL A 36 -11.43 -10.52 14.39
CA VAL A 36 -11.72 -11.89 13.96
C VAL A 36 -11.52 -12.86 15.12
N ASP A 37 -10.40 -12.77 15.84
CA ASP A 37 -10.08 -13.64 16.98
C ASP A 37 -11.10 -13.50 18.12
N ALA A 38 -11.62 -12.29 18.34
CA ALA A 38 -12.65 -11.99 19.34
C ALA A 38 -14.07 -12.34 18.86
N GLY A 39 -14.23 -12.94 17.68
CA GLY A 39 -15.53 -13.39 17.15
C GLY A 39 -16.47 -12.27 16.67
N VAL A 40 -15.98 -11.04 16.49
CA VAL A 40 -16.80 -9.89 16.07
C VAL A 40 -17.22 -10.02 14.59
N GLU A 41 -16.30 -10.45 13.73
CA GLU A 41 -16.60 -10.81 12.33
C GLU A 41 -15.78 -12.03 11.93
N PRO A 42 -16.28 -12.90 11.03
CA PRO A 42 -15.61 -14.16 10.75
C PRO A 42 -14.40 -14.03 9.80
N THR A 43 -14.23 -12.89 9.12
CA THR A 43 -13.10 -12.69 8.19
C THR A 43 -12.63 -11.23 8.15
N ILE A 44 -11.35 -11.02 7.83
CA ILE A 44 -10.75 -9.67 7.68
C ILE A 44 -11.51 -8.81 6.65
N PRO A 45 -11.91 -9.32 5.46
CA PRO A 45 -12.74 -8.54 4.53
C PRO A 45 -14.07 -8.07 5.14
N LYS A 46 -14.74 -8.91 5.94
CA LYS A 46 -15.98 -8.51 6.63
C LYS A 46 -15.73 -7.46 7.71
N VAL A 47 -14.59 -7.53 8.41
CA VAL A 47 -14.16 -6.46 9.31
C VAL A 47 -14.06 -5.14 8.55
N PHE A 48 -13.28 -5.06 7.47
CA PHE A 48 -13.11 -3.80 6.73
C PHE A 48 -14.39 -3.31 6.04
N LYS A 49 -15.39 -4.18 5.81
CA LYS A 49 -16.72 -3.76 5.33
C LYS A 49 -17.52 -2.99 6.39
N LYS A 50 -17.35 -3.32 7.68
CA LYS A 50 -18.19 -2.82 8.79
C LYS A 50 -17.45 -1.93 9.79
N TYR A 51 -16.13 -2.04 9.89
CA TYR A 51 -15.28 -1.43 10.90
C TYR A 51 -13.99 -0.88 10.24
N LEU A 52 -13.27 -0.03 10.98
CA LEU A 52 -11.89 0.42 10.68
C LEU A 52 -11.68 1.20 9.35
N VAL A 53 -12.76 1.45 8.60
CA VAL A 53 -12.75 2.27 7.38
C VAL A 53 -13.55 3.56 7.57
N ARG A 54 -13.36 4.54 6.68
CA ARG A 54 -13.97 5.87 6.79
C ARG A 54 -15.49 5.76 6.99
N GLY A 55 -16.00 6.47 8.00
CA GLY A 55 -17.43 6.46 8.35
C GLY A 55 -17.90 5.22 9.13
N LYS A 56 -17.00 4.31 9.50
CA LYS A 56 -17.31 3.10 10.26
C LYS A 56 -16.68 3.10 11.65
N THR A 57 -17.21 2.25 12.53
CA THR A 57 -16.77 2.09 13.91
C THR A 57 -15.27 1.77 13.99
N GLY A 58 -14.58 2.39 14.95
CA GLY A 58 -13.15 2.17 15.16
C GLY A 58 -12.23 2.96 14.23
N TYR A 59 -12.71 3.50 13.11
CA TYR A 59 -11.90 4.33 12.22
C TYR A 59 -11.45 5.59 12.92
N VAL A 60 -10.17 5.95 12.76
CA VAL A 60 -9.61 7.24 13.15
C VAL A 60 -8.90 7.78 11.91
N PRO A 61 -9.22 9.01 11.45
CA PRO A 61 -8.50 9.62 10.35
C PRO A 61 -7.00 9.66 10.67
N PRO A 62 -6.15 9.06 9.83
CA PRO A 62 -4.72 9.16 10.02
C PRO A 62 -4.24 10.57 9.65
N GLN A 63 -3.21 11.04 10.34
CA GLN A 63 -2.44 12.21 9.95
C GLN A 63 -1.19 11.73 9.24
N TRP A 64 -1.19 11.82 7.91
CA TRP A 64 -0.03 11.48 7.08
C TRP A 64 0.76 12.73 6.76
N CYS A 65 2.04 12.56 6.42
CA CYS A 65 2.83 13.60 5.80
C CYS A 65 2.26 13.96 4.42
N THR A 66 2.69 15.09 3.88
CA THR A 66 2.38 15.45 2.49
C THR A 66 3.18 14.58 1.51
N ILE A 67 2.82 14.62 0.22
CA ILE A 67 3.54 13.88 -0.82
C ILE A 67 4.98 14.39 -0.94
N GLU A 68 5.15 15.70 -0.87
CA GLU A 68 6.43 16.41 -0.95
C GLU A 68 7.34 16.00 0.20
N GLN A 69 6.81 16.01 1.44
CA GLN A 69 7.55 15.58 2.62
C GLN A 69 7.98 14.11 2.51
N ALA A 70 7.11 13.24 1.98
CA ALA A 70 7.44 11.83 1.78
C ALA A 70 8.57 11.65 0.76
N ILE A 71 8.49 12.33 -0.39
CA ILE A 71 9.53 12.29 -1.43
C ILE A 71 10.85 12.82 -0.88
N GLU A 72 10.83 14.01 -0.27
CA GLU A 72 12.02 14.64 0.31
C GLU A 72 12.68 13.73 1.34
N THR A 73 11.92 13.13 2.26
CA THR A 73 12.45 12.22 3.27
C THR A 73 13.11 10.99 2.65
N ILE A 74 12.50 10.40 1.62
CA ILE A 74 13.05 9.23 0.92
C ILE A 74 14.36 9.59 0.21
N HIS A 75 14.40 10.74 -0.46
CA HIS A 75 15.60 11.21 -1.17
C HIS A 75 16.73 11.60 -0.20
N GLN A 76 16.42 12.23 0.93
CA GLN A 76 17.39 12.53 1.99
C GLN A 76 18.04 11.25 2.55
N ALA A 77 17.33 10.13 2.55
CA ALA A 77 17.86 8.82 2.91
C ALA A 77 18.61 8.11 1.77
N GLY A 78 18.77 8.74 0.59
CA GLY A 78 19.41 8.18 -0.59
C GLY A 78 18.54 7.20 -1.38
N GLY A 79 17.24 7.14 -1.09
CA GLY A 79 16.29 6.25 -1.76
C GLY A 79 15.63 6.87 -2.99
N GLN A 80 14.68 6.14 -3.58
CA GLN A 80 13.83 6.58 -4.68
C GLN A 80 12.36 6.45 -4.30
N ALA A 81 11.57 7.49 -4.56
CA ALA A 81 10.17 7.56 -4.20
C ALA A 81 9.29 6.85 -5.23
N VAL A 82 8.37 6.00 -4.75
CA VAL A 82 7.50 5.17 -5.58
C VAL A 82 6.03 5.39 -5.21
N ILE A 83 5.15 5.63 -6.19
CA ILE A 83 3.70 5.48 -5.97
C ILE A 83 3.39 3.99 -5.85
N ALA A 84 3.06 3.53 -4.65
CA ALA A 84 2.66 2.15 -4.41
C ALA A 84 1.24 1.87 -4.95
N HIS A 85 1.04 0.69 -5.55
CA HIS A 85 -0.23 0.07 -5.93
C HIS A 85 -1.36 1.04 -6.34
N PRO A 86 -1.17 1.90 -7.37
CA PRO A 86 -2.10 2.98 -7.70
C PRO A 86 -3.50 2.52 -8.10
N GLY A 87 -3.65 1.29 -8.60
CA GLY A 87 -4.95 0.67 -8.91
C GLY A 87 -5.86 0.46 -7.70
N ARG A 88 -5.31 0.49 -6.47
CA ARG A 88 -6.10 0.36 -5.23
C ARG A 88 -6.68 1.68 -4.74
N TYR A 89 -6.26 2.80 -5.31
CA TYR A 89 -6.83 4.09 -4.93
C TYR A 89 -8.25 4.21 -5.48
N ASN A 90 -9.17 4.72 -4.66
CA ASN A 90 -10.51 5.07 -5.13
C ASN A 90 -10.48 6.41 -5.88
N LEU A 91 -9.69 6.46 -6.96
CA LEU A 91 -9.51 7.63 -7.82
C LEU A 91 -9.99 7.28 -9.23
N SER A 92 -10.72 8.21 -9.85
CA SER A 92 -10.97 8.11 -11.29
C SER A 92 -9.66 8.31 -12.06
N MET A 93 -9.63 7.90 -13.33
CA MET A 93 -8.44 8.08 -14.17
C MET A 93 -7.97 9.53 -14.25
N LYS A 94 -8.89 10.49 -14.29
CA LYS A 94 -8.57 11.92 -14.25
C LYS A 94 -7.81 12.30 -12.98
N TRP A 95 -8.24 11.80 -11.82
CA TRP A 95 -7.58 12.09 -10.55
C TRP A 95 -6.26 11.35 -10.38
N LEU A 96 -6.16 10.11 -10.88
CA LEU A 96 -4.90 9.37 -10.89
C LEU A 96 -3.84 10.09 -11.74
N LYS A 97 -4.20 10.57 -12.94
CA LYS A 97 -3.29 11.40 -13.76
C LYS A 97 -2.83 12.66 -13.02
N ARG A 98 -3.74 13.35 -12.31
CA ARG A 98 -3.38 14.52 -11.49
C ARG A 98 -2.40 14.17 -10.37
N LEU A 99 -2.62 13.04 -9.68
CA LEU A 99 -1.69 12.54 -8.66
C LEU A 99 -0.31 12.26 -9.26
N ILE A 100 -0.26 11.58 -10.40
CA ILE A 100 1.01 11.25 -11.09
C ILE A 100 1.75 12.51 -11.49
N VAL A 101 1.07 13.49 -12.10
CA VAL A 101 1.66 14.78 -12.47
C VAL A 101 2.20 15.50 -11.25
N TRP A 102 1.41 15.60 -10.18
CA TRP A 102 1.82 16.25 -8.94
C TRP A 102 3.05 15.56 -8.31
N PHE A 103 3.01 14.23 -8.22
CA PHE A 103 4.11 13.42 -7.69
C PHE A 103 5.39 13.62 -8.50
N LYS A 104 5.29 13.59 -9.84
CA LYS A 104 6.45 13.80 -10.73
C LYS A 104 7.02 15.21 -10.60
N GLN A 105 6.17 16.24 -10.52
CA GLN A 105 6.59 17.63 -10.35
C GLN A 105 7.39 17.86 -9.07
N HIS A 106 7.15 17.06 -8.03
CA HIS A 106 7.86 17.13 -6.76
C HIS A 106 9.03 16.14 -6.66
N GLY A 107 9.50 15.58 -7.78
CA GLY A 107 10.69 14.74 -7.83
C GLY A 107 10.43 13.24 -7.72
N GLY A 108 9.17 12.78 -7.75
CA GLY A 108 8.86 11.37 -7.72
C GLY A 108 9.53 10.56 -8.84
N ASP A 109 10.04 9.36 -8.50
CA ASP A 109 10.91 8.58 -9.39
C ASP A 109 10.15 7.51 -10.19
N ALA A 110 9.20 6.84 -9.55
CA ALA A 110 8.57 5.66 -10.11
C ALA A 110 7.12 5.45 -9.65
N MET A 111 6.44 4.49 -10.29
CA MET A 111 5.16 3.96 -9.83
C MET A 111 5.12 2.44 -9.97
N GLU A 112 4.40 1.78 -9.07
CA GLU A 112 4.10 0.37 -9.23
C GLU A 112 3.12 0.14 -10.37
N VAL A 113 3.45 -0.81 -11.25
CA VAL A 113 2.61 -1.19 -12.40
C VAL A 113 2.20 -2.65 -12.37
N ALA A 114 2.81 -3.46 -11.48
CA ALA A 114 2.54 -4.89 -11.39
C ALA A 114 2.38 -5.38 -9.95
N GLN A 115 1.26 -6.06 -9.71
CA GLN A 115 0.97 -6.81 -8.48
C GLN A 115 0.62 -8.28 -8.81
N CYS A 116 0.66 -9.18 -7.81
CA CYS A 116 0.38 -10.61 -7.99
C CYS A 116 -1.00 -10.88 -8.62
N GLN A 117 -2.01 -10.11 -8.22
CA GLN A 117 -3.38 -10.20 -8.75
C GLN A 117 -3.75 -8.88 -9.41
N GLN A 118 -3.41 -8.77 -10.68
CA GLN A 118 -3.73 -7.61 -11.48
C GLN A 118 -4.10 -8.06 -12.88
N ALA A 119 -5.19 -7.48 -13.41
CA ALA A 119 -5.62 -7.78 -14.76
C ALA A 119 -4.55 -7.29 -15.77
N PRO A 120 -4.25 -8.05 -16.84
CA PRO A 120 -3.21 -7.66 -17.79
C PRO A 120 -3.41 -6.27 -18.41
N ASN A 121 -4.67 -5.87 -18.65
CA ASN A 121 -5.01 -4.54 -19.18
C ASN A 121 -4.66 -3.41 -18.21
N GLU A 122 -4.91 -3.60 -16.91
CA GLU A 122 -4.58 -2.61 -15.88
C GLU A 122 -3.07 -2.40 -15.80
N ARG A 123 -2.29 -3.49 -15.84
CA ARG A 123 -0.82 -3.44 -15.89
C ARG A 123 -0.31 -2.63 -17.09
N GLN A 124 -0.85 -2.89 -18.28
CA GLN A 124 -0.49 -2.17 -19.51
C GLN A 124 -0.85 -0.68 -19.41
N GLN A 125 -2.04 -0.37 -18.90
CA GLN A 125 -2.48 1.01 -18.71
C GLN A 125 -1.58 1.77 -17.72
N LEU A 126 -1.21 1.16 -16.60
CA LEU A 126 -0.28 1.78 -15.63
C LEU A 126 1.13 1.94 -16.22
N GLY A 127 1.60 0.96 -17.01
CA GLY A 127 2.87 1.08 -17.75
C GLY A 127 2.87 2.23 -18.75
N GLN A 128 1.77 2.41 -19.49
CA GLN A 128 1.60 3.54 -20.41
C GLN A 128 1.62 4.87 -19.67
N LEU A 129 0.96 4.99 -18.52
CA LEU A 129 0.98 6.21 -17.70
C LEU A 129 2.39 6.51 -17.16
N ALA A 130 3.10 5.49 -16.68
CA ALA A 130 4.48 5.65 -16.21
C ALA A 130 5.36 6.25 -17.31
N ARG A 131 5.25 5.74 -18.55
CA ARG A 131 5.93 6.31 -19.72
C ARG A 131 5.49 7.73 -20.03
N GLU A 132 4.18 7.96 -20.12
CA GLU A 132 3.60 9.28 -20.47
C GLU A 132 4.15 10.39 -19.57
N TYR A 133 4.40 10.08 -18.30
CA TYR A 133 4.88 11.04 -17.30
C TYR A 133 6.36 10.87 -16.90
N GLY A 134 7.13 10.06 -17.64
CA GLY A 134 8.57 9.89 -17.41
C GLY A 134 8.91 9.33 -16.02
N LEU A 135 8.11 8.39 -15.52
CA LEU A 135 8.37 7.62 -14.31
C LEU A 135 8.96 6.25 -14.67
N LYS A 136 9.88 5.77 -13.83
CA LYS A 136 10.28 4.36 -13.84
C LYS A 136 9.14 3.50 -13.30
N VAL A 137 9.26 2.19 -13.46
CA VAL A 137 8.26 1.24 -12.97
C VAL A 137 8.79 0.34 -11.86
N SER A 138 7.93 0.05 -10.90
CA SER A 138 8.18 -0.94 -9.85
C SER A 138 7.13 -2.05 -9.90
N LEU A 139 7.39 -3.12 -9.16
CA LEU A 139 6.46 -4.22 -8.92
C LEU A 139 6.60 -4.70 -7.48
N GLY A 140 5.53 -5.25 -6.93
CA GLY A 140 5.50 -5.70 -5.54
C GLY A 140 4.37 -6.70 -5.29
N SER A 141 4.63 -7.71 -4.46
CA SER A 141 3.59 -8.68 -4.08
C SER A 141 2.55 -8.08 -3.14
N ASP A 142 2.94 -7.09 -2.34
CA ASP A 142 2.15 -6.58 -1.22
C ASP A 142 1.76 -7.69 -0.23
N PHE A 143 2.64 -8.68 -0.07
CA PHE A 143 2.45 -9.83 0.81
C PHE A 143 2.55 -9.44 2.29
N HIS A 144 1.56 -9.86 3.08
CA HIS A 144 1.50 -9.57 4.52
C HIS A 144 1.45 -10.84 5.38
N GLN A 145 0.94 -11.95 4.83
CA GLN A 145 0.84 -13.27 5.47
C GLN A 145 0.50 -14.32 4.41
N PRO A 146 0.79 -15.61 4.66
CA PRO A 146 0.38 -16.69 3.76
C PRO A 146 -1.13 -16.65 3.48
N CYS A 147 -1.49 -16.56 2.21
CA CYS A 147 -2.88 -16.64 1.75
C CYS A 147 -2.92 -17.30 0.36
N SER A 148 -4.09 -17.76 -0.09
CA SER A 148 -4.19 -18.52 -1.34
C SER A 148 -4.06 -17.67 -2.61
N TRP A 149 -3.93 -16.35 -2.49
CA TRP A 149 -3.98 -15.42 -3.62
C TRP A 149 -2.78 -14.48 -3.77
N ILE A 150 -1.96 -14.28 -2.73
CA ILE A 150 -0.73 -13.47 -2.78
C ILE A 150 0.43 -14.32 -2.29
N GLU A 151 1.45 -14.46 -3.12
CA GLU A 151 2.69 -15.16 -2.81
C GLU A 151 3.89 -14.26 -3.13
N LEU A 152 4.97 -14.42 -2.37
CA LEU A 152 6.21 -13.69 -2.62
C LEU A 152 6.77 -14.06 -4.00
N GLY A 153 7.04 -13.06 -4.83
CA GLY A 153 7.69 -13.23 -6.14
C GLY A 153 6.81 -13.80 -7.27
N ARG A 154 5.61 -14.32 -6.97
CA ARG A 154 4.79 -15.02 -7.98
C ARG A 154 3.98 -14.06 -8.85
N ASN A 155 3.94 -14.32 -10.15
CA ASN A 155 3.18 -13.56 -11.16
C ASN A 155 3.52 -12.07 -11.23
N LEU A 156 4.75 -11.71 -10.88
CA LEU A 156 5.26 -10.34 -10.96
C LEU A 156 6.11 -10.19 -12.22
N TRP A 157 5.61 -9.41 -13.18
CA TRP A 157 6.32 -9.07 -14.41
C TRP A 157 5.97 -7.66 -14.87
N LEU A 158 6.92 -7.00 -15.55
CA LEU A 158 6.74 -5.67 -16.12
C LEU A 158 6.42 -5.77 -17.62
N PRO A 159 5.62 -4.83 -18.18
CA PRO A 159 5.53 -4.65 -19.63
C PRO A 159 6.93 -4.55 -20.28
N GLY A 160 7.06 -4.91 -21.56
CA GLY A 160 8.37 -4.94 -22.22
C GLY A 160 8.97 -3.57 -22.53
N ASP A 161 8.15 -2.53 -22.54
CA ASP A 161 8.45 -1.18 -23.01
C ASP A 161 8.51 -0.16 -21.87
N VAL A 162 8.99 -0.56 -20.69
CA VAL A 162 9.13 0.31 -19.50
C VAL A 162 10.51 0.19 -18.88
N VAL A 163 10.94 1.23 -18.15
CA VAL A 163 12.23 1.25 -17.46
C VAL A 163 12.03 0.83 -16.00
N PRO A 164 12.55 -0.33 -15.56
CA PRO A 164 12.45 -0.74 -14.16
C PRO A 164 13.19 0.23 -13.24
N ILE A 165 12.68 0.42 -12.02
CA ILE A 165 13.32 1.31 -11.03
C ILE A 165 14.75 0.85 -10.69
N TRP A 166 14.98 -0.47 -10.67
CA TRP A 166 16.28 -1.07 -10.43
C TRP A 166 17.23 -1.05 -11.63
N HIS A 167 16.87 -0.38 -12.73
CA HIS A 167 17.74 -0.24 -13.90
C HIS A 167 19.10 0.38 -13.56
N ASP A 168 19.11 1.40 -12.69
CA ASP A 168 20.31 2.15 -12.32
C ASP A 168 20.86 1.78 -10.94
N TRP A 169 20.29 0.77 -10.29
CA TRP A 169 20.81 0.32 -9.01
C TRP A 169 22.17 -0.30 -9.25
N SER A 170 23.19 0.20 -8.54
CA SER A 170 24.48 -0.48 -8.49
C SER A 170 24.22 -1.91 -8.06
N ARG A 171 24.63 -2.87 -8.91
CA ARG A 171 24.72 -4.25 -8.45
C ARG A 171 25.66 -4.20 -7.25
N LEU A 172 25.17 -4.60 -6.08
CA LEU A 172 26.04 -4.86 -4.94
C LEU A 172 27.15 -5.77 -5.49
N GLY A 173 28.35 -5.21 -5.60
CA GLY A 173 29.53 -5.99 -5.96
C GLY A 173 29.58 -7.14 -4.98
N THR A 174 29.77 -8.35 -5.49
CA THR A 174 30.16 -9.49 -4.68
C THR A 174 31.43 -9.08 -3.92
N ALA A 175 31.27 -8.76 -2.65
CA ALA A 175 32.34 -8.77 -1.68
C ALA A 175 32.50 -10.21 -1.17
#